data_AF-A0A090VT51-F1
#
_entry.id   AF-A0A090VT51-F1
#
_cell.length_a   1.000
_cell.length_b   1.000
_cell.length_c   1.000
_cell.angle_alpha   90.00
_cell.angle_beta   90.00
_cell.angle_gamma   90.00
#
_symmetry.space_group_name_H-M   'P 1'
#
loop_
_entity.id
_entity.type
_entity.pdbx_description
1 polymer ?
#
loop_
_entity_poly.entity_id
_entity_poly.type
_entity_poly.pdbx_seq_one_letter_code
_entity_poly.pdbx_strand_id
1 'polypeptide(L)'
;MIAVLVIITTLVIIFFIVFQKRKNKLLLEKIEQQRAFEKEMILVQTEAQEQTLKNIGWELHDNVGQLLSFASMQLSILKMQVADDVKDKFRDTTEALSNGLKEVRALSKTLNNDVILNIGFEKSITNELDRLRRMKFTSAELKTIGNKVDFKDRKHEIIVFRILQEFLSNSVKYSEAKNLNITLNYQPNQIIISANDDGKGFDTDTIEKVLDL
;
A
#
# COMPACT_ATOMS: atom_id res chain seq x y z
N MET A 1 49.22 -3.45 56.03
CA MET A 1 48.11 -4.32 55.55
C MET A 1 46.90 -3.54 55.08
N ILE A 2 46.33 -2.61 55.88
CA ILE A 2 45.11 -1.86 55.50
C ILE A 2 45.28 -1.06 54.20
N ALA A 3 46.38 -0.32 54.04
CA ALA A 3 46.64 0.46 52.82
C ALA A 3 46.72 -0.42 51.56
N VAL A 4 47.33 -1.60 51.67
CA VAL A 4 47.44 -2.57 50.56
C VAL A 4 46.06 -3.11 50.18
N LEU A 5 45.22 -3.43 51.18
CA LEU A 5 43.84 -3.86 50.96
C LEU A 5 43.01 -2.79 50.23
N VAL A 6 43.14 -1.51 50.61
CA VAL A 6 42.42 -0.40 49.96
C VAL A 6 42.87 -0.22 48.50
N ILE A 7 44.16 -0.35 48.21
CA ILE A 7 44.69 -0.25 46.84
C ILE A 7 44.15 -1.41 45.99
N ILE A 8 44.13 -2.63 46.52
CA ILE A 8 43.62 -3.79 45.79
C ILE A 8 42.12 -3.64 45.52
N THR A 9 41.31 -3.27 46.52
CA THR A 9 39.86 -3.12 46.32
C THR A 9 39.52 -2.01 45.34
N THR A 10 40.22 -0.87 45.39
CA THR A 10 40.03 0.22 44.42
C THR A 10 40.39 -0.20 42.99
N LEU A 11 41.48 -0.93 42.79
CA LEU A 11 41.86 -1.48 41.48
C LEU A 11 40.81 -2.46 40.94
N VAL A 12 40.28 -3.35 41.79
CA VAL A 12 39.23 -4.30 41.40
C VAL A 12 37.95 -3.57 40.99
N ILE A 13 37.54 -2.54 41.74
CA ILE A 13 36.37 -1.72 41.41
C ILE A 13 36.56 -1.00 40.08
N ILE A 14 37.72 -0.36 39.86
CA ILE A 14 38.03 0.33 38.61
C ILE A 14 38.02 -0.65 37.43
N PHE A 15 38.67 -1.80 37.58
CA PHE A 15 38.66 -2.85 36.57
C PHE A 15 37.24 -3.31 36.23
N PHE A 16 36.42 -3.57 37.25
CA PHE A 16 35.02 -3.98 37.07
C PHE A 16 34.18 -2.91 36.34
N ILE A 17 34.34 -1.63 36.70
CA ILE A 17 33.66 -0.51 36.04
C ILE A 17 34.09 -0.42 34.56
N VAL A 18 35.39 -0.51 34.27
CA VAL A 18 35.90 -0.47 32.89
C VAL A 18 35.40 -1.67 32.09
N PHE A 19 35.40 -2.86 32.67
CA PHE A 19 34.89 -4.08 32.06
C PHE A 19 33.40 -3.96 31.72
N GLN A 20 32.57 -3.49 32.67
CA GLN A 20 31.14 -3.27 32.46
C GLN A 20 30.88 -2.19 31.40
N LYS A 21 31.62 -1.08 31.40
CA LYS A 21 31.50 -0.04 30.36
C LYS A 21 31.82 -0.58 28.97
N ARG A 22 32.88 -1.38 28.84
CA ARG A 22 33.24 -2.03 27.56
C ARG A 22 32.17 -3.01 27.10
N LYS A 23 31.67 -3.85 28.01
CA LYS A 23 30.59 -4.80 27.71
C LYS A 23 29.31 -4.07 27.26
N ASN A 24 28.91 -3.01 27.95
CA ASN A 24 27.74 -2.21 27.59
C ASN A 24 27.92 -1.53 26.23
N LYS A 25 29.12 -0.99 25.94
CA LYS A 25 29.43 -0.41 24.62
C LYS A 25 29.28 -1.43 23.50
N LEU A 26 29.84 -2.63 23.66
CA LEU A 26 29.72 -3.71 22.67
C LEU A 26 28.27 -4.18 22.49
N LEU A 27 27.48 -4.20 23.57
CA LEU A 27 26.07 -4.56 23.50
C LEU A 27 25.27 -3.51 22.73
N LEU A 28 25.54 -2.22 22.99
CA LEU A 28 24.92 -1.11 22.24
C LEU A 28 25.29 -1.16 20.76
N GLU A 29 26.57 -1.37 20.43
CA GLU A 29 27.02 -1.53 19.04
C GLU A 29 26.32 -2.71 18.34
N LYS A 30 26.14 -3.85 19.03
CA LYS A 30 25.39 -4.99 18.48
C LYS A 30 23.92 -4.66 18.25
N ILE A 31 23.27 -3.96 19.18
CA ILE A 31 21.87 -3.54 19.03
C ILE A 31 21.74 -2.57 17.86
N GLU A 32 22.65 -1.62 17.69
CA GLU A 32 22.67 -0.70 16.56
C GLU A 32 22.87 -1.44 15.23
N GLN A 33 23.79 -2.42 15.18
CA GLN A 33 24.00 -3.25 13.99
C GLN A 33 22.78 -4.09 13.66
N GLN A 34 22.15 -4.72 14.65
CA GLN A 34 20.91 -5.48 14.46
C GLN A 34 19.80 -4.59 13.91
N ARG A 35 19.59 -3.41 14.51
CA ARG A 35 18.61 -2.44 14.04
C ARG A 35 18.89 -1.95 12.61
N ALA A 36 20.16 -1.73 12.27
CA ALA A 36 20.54 -1.33 10.92
C ALA A 36 20.25 -2.45 9.91
N PHE A 37 20.59 -3.69 10.25
CA PHE A 37 20.33 -4.86 9.42
C PHE A 37 18.82 -5.12 9.24
N GLU A 38 18.03 -5.02 10.30
CA GLU A 38 16.57 -5.13 10.24
C GLU A 38 15.95 -4.08 9.32
N LYS A 39 16.39 -2.81 9.44
CA LYS A 39 15.94 -1.74 8.54
C LYS A 39 16.29 -2.01 7.09
N GLU A 40 17.50 -2.51 6.83
CA GLU A 40 17.95 -2.86 5.47
C GLU A 40 17.12 -4.02 4.90
N MET A 41 16.84 -5.06 5.70
CA MET A 41 15.99 -6.16 5.27
C MET A 41 14.56 -5.69 4.92
N ILE A 42 13.96 -4.84 5.75
CA ILE A 42 12.62 -4.28 5.49
C ILE A 42 12.63 -3.49 4.18
N LEU A 43 13.68 -2.68 3.94
CA LEU A 43 13.82 -1.91 2.71
C LEU A 43 13.91 -2.83 1.49
N VAL A 44 14.79 -3.84 1.52
CA VAL A 44 14.97 -4.80 0.42
C VAL A 44 13.68 -5.57 0.15
N GLN A 45 12.98 -6.02 1.20
CA GLN A 45 11.71 -6.72 1.06
C GLN A 45 10.65 -5.83 0.41
N THR A 46 10.57 -4.56 0.82
CA THR A 46 9.64 -3.59 0.24
C THR A 46 9.95 -3.35 -1.23
N GLU A 47 11.22 -3.11 -1.58
CA GLU A 47 11.65 -2.90 -2.97
C GLU A 47 11.35 -4.12 -3.86
N ALA A 48 11.62 -5.33 -3.36
CA ALA A 48 11.31 -6.57 -4.08
C ALA A 48 9.80 -6.74 -4.31
N GLN A 49 8.98 -6.41 -3.31
CA GLN A 49 7.53 -6.45 -3.43
C GLN A 49 7.02 -5.41 -4.46
N GLU A 50 7.53 -4.18 -4.42
CA GLU A 50 7.16 -3.14 -5.38
C GLU A 50 7.53 -3.53 -6.81
N GLN A 51 8.72 -4.09 -7.02
CA GLN A 51 9.15 -4.57 -8.33
C GLN A 51 8.26 -5.71 -8.82
N THR A 52 7.84 -6.61 -7.93
CA THR A 52 6.93 -7.70 -8.26
C THR A 52 5.56 -7.17 -8.68
N LEU A 53 4.98 -6.24 -7.90
CA LEU A 53 3.70 -5.60 -8.24
C LEU A 53 3.77 -4.87 -9.58
N LYS A 54 4.88 -4.15 -9.84
CA LYS A 54 5.13 -3.50 -11.13
C LYS A 54 5.14 -4.50 -12.29
N ASN A 55 5.85 -5.61 -12.14
CA ASN A 55 5.94 -6.66 -13.15
C ASN A 55 4.55 -7.28 -13.44
N ILE A 56 3.77 -7.57 -12.39
CA ILE A 56 2.39 -8.07 -12.53
C ILE A 56 1.53 -7.03 -13.26
N GLY A 57 1.66 -5.75 -12.91
CA GLY A 57 0.94 -4.66 -13.58
C GLY A 57 1.23 -4.59 -15.08
N TRP A 58 2.49 -4.77 -15.48
CA TRP A 58 2.88 -4.86 -16.90
C TRP A 58 2.35 -6.11 -17.58
N GLU A 59 2.48 -7.28 -16.97
CA GLU A 59 1.99 -8.54 -17.55
C GLU A 59 0.46 -8.53 -17.75
N LEU A 60 -0.29 -7.96 -16.80
CA LEU A 60 -1.73 -7.75 -16.95
C LEU A 60 -2.08 -6.80 -18.11
N HIS A 61 -1.30 -5.73 -18.31
CA HIS A 61 -1.55 -4.80 -19.42
C HIS A 61 -1.24 -5.44 -20.78
N ASP A 62 -0.04 -6.01 -20.90
CA ASP A 62 0.52 -6.43 -22.17
C ASP A 62 0.02 -7.80 -22.60
N ASN A 63 -0.25 -8.73 -21.67
CA ASN A 63 -0.76 -10.04 -22.03
C ASN A 63 -2.29 -10.04 -21.98
N VAL A 64 -2.86 -9.94 -20.77
CA VAL A 64 -4.32 -10.08 -20.58
C VAL A 64 -5.08 -8.91 -21.22
N GLY A 65 -4.61 -7.68 -21.02
CA GLY A 65 -5.24 -6.47 -21.55
C GLY A 65 -5.25 -6.43 -23.07
N GLN A 66 -4.17 -6.88 -23.73
CA GLN A 66 -4.11 -6.96 -25.18
C GLN A 66 -5.02 -8.07 -25.73
N LEU A 67 -5.04 -9.26 -25.11
CA LEU A 67 -5.93 -10.36 -25.49
C LEU A 67 -7.41 -9.97 -25.40
N LEU A 68 -7.82 -9.30 -24.31
CA LEU A 68 -9.18 -8.81 -24.14
C LEU A 68 -9.52 -7.68 -25.14
N SER A 69 -8.55 -6.83 -25.48
CA SER A 69 -8.72 -5.80 -26.52
C SER A 69 -8.94 -6.43 -27.89
N PHE A 70 -8.18 -7.48 -28.21
CA PHE A 70 -8.36 -8.26 -29.45
C PHE A 70 -9.73 -8.95 -29.48
N ALA A 71 -10.15 -9.60 -28.40
CA ALA A 71 -11.48 -10.20 -28.30
C ALA A 71 -12.59 -9.15 -28.48
N SER A 72 -12.44 -7.96 -27.88
CA SER A 72 -13.41 -6.86 -28.04
C SER A 72 -13.46 -6.34 -29.48
N MET A 73 -12.33 -6.33 -30.19
CA MET A 73 -12.27 -5.99 -31.60
C MET A 73 -13.02 -7.04 -32.44
N GLN A 74 -12.78 -8.33 -32.19
CA GLN A 74 -13.46 -9.42 -32.90
C GLN A 74 -14.98 -9.38 -32.72
N LEU A 75 -15.46 -9.16 -31.49
CA LEU A 75 -16.89 -8.96 -31.25
C LEU A 75 -17.41 -7.72 -32.00
N SER A 76 -16.65 -6.62 -32.02
CA SER A 76 -17.08 -5.42 -32.76
C SER A 76 -17.25 -5.68 -34.27
N ILE A 77 -16.39 -6.51 -34.86
CA ILE A 77 -16.49 -6.93 -36.27
C ILE A 77 -17.74 -7.80 -36.48
N LEU A 78 -17.98 -8.77 -35.61
CA LEU A 78 -19.09 -9.72 -35.73
C LEU A 78 -20.45 -9.06 -35.46
N LYS A 79 -20.51 -7.91 -34.79
CA LYS A 79 -21.75 -7.21 -34.41
C LYS A 79 -22.76 -7.05 -35.54
N MET A 80 -22.31 -6.84 -36.78
CA MET A 80 -23.19 -6.67 -37.95
C MET A 80 -23.73 -7.98 -38.54
N GLN A 81 -23.19 -9.13 -38.12
CA GLN A 81 -23.54 -10.47 -38.60
C GLN A 81 -24.41 -11.26 -37.59
N VAL A 82 -24.76 -10.64 -36.46
CA VAL A 82 -25.52 -11.25 -35.38
C VAL A 82 -27.01 -11.26 -35.74
N ALA A 83 -27.65 -12.42 -35.66
CA ALA A 83 -29.10 -12.56 -35.85
C ALA A 83 -29.89 -11.87 -34.71
N ASP A 84 -31.09 -11.36 -35.02
CA ASP A 84 -31.86 -10.54 -34.08
C ASP A 84 -32.28 -11.30 -32.81
N ASP A 85 -32.47 -12.61 -32.89
CA ASP A 85 -32.87 -13.49 -31.77
C ASP A 85 -31.77 -13.68 -30.71
N VAL A 86 -30.50 -13.44 -31.05
CA VAL A 86 -29.35 -13.54 -30.12
C VAL A 86 -28.69 -12.19 -29.82
N LYS A 87 -29.21 -11.10 -30.37
CA LYS A 87 -28.65 -9.75 -30.31
C LYS A 87 -28.51 -9.22 -28.88
N ASP A 88 -29.48 -9.50 -28.01
CA ASP A 88 -29.42 -9.11 -26.60
C ASP A 88 -28.31 -9.86 -25.86
N LYS A 89 -28.22 -11.19 -26.00
CA LYS A 89 -27.13 -11.98 -25.41
C LYS A 89 -25.75 -11.54 -25.91
N PHE A 90 -25.67 -11.19 -27.19
CA PHE A 90 -24.44 -10.67 -27.80
C PHE A 90 -24.03 -9.32 -27.20
N ARG A 91 -25.00 -8.41 -27.01
CA ARG A 91 -24.78 -7.12 -26.33
C ARG A 91 -24.27 -7.34 -24.91
N ASP A 92 -24.96 -8.18 -24.13
CA ASP A 92 -24.61 -8.43 -22.73
C ASP A 92 -23.21 -9.05 -22.60
N THR A 93 -22.85 -9.96 -23.51
CA THR A 93 -21.50 -10.56 -23.57
C THR A 93 -20.43 -9.52 -23.93
N THR A 94 -20.72 -8.65 -24.90
CA THR A 94 -19.80 -7.57 -25.31
C THR A 94 -19.61 -6.56 -24.17
N GLU A 95 -20.67 -6.25 -23.44
CA GLU A 95 -20.62 -5.38 -22.27
C GLU A 95 -19.81 -6.01 -21.13
N ALA A 96 -20.05 -7.29 -20.83
CA ALA A 96 -19.26 -8.02 -19.83
C ALA A 96 -17.76 -8.04 -20.18
N LEU A 97 -17.41 -8.28 -21.45
CA LEU A 97 -16.01 -8.24 -21.90
C LEU A 97 -15.40 -6.83 -21.77
N SER A 98 -16.15 -5.79 -22.16
CA SER A 98 -15.72 -4.40 -22.04
C SER A 98 -15.48 -4.00 -20.58
N ASN A 99 -16.36 -4.44 -19.67
CA ASN A 99 -16.22 -4.21 -18.23
C ASN A 99 -15.00 -4.96 -17.67
N GLY A 100 -14.79 -6.23 -18.05
CA GLY A 100 -13.60 -6.98 -17.67
C GLY A 100 -12.30 -6.33 -18.17
N LEU A 101 -12.27 -5.83 -19.41
CA LEU A 101 -11.12 -5.09 -19.95
C LEU A 101 -10.83 -3.81 -19.15
N LYS A 102 -11.88 -3.06 -18.77
CA LYS A 102 -11.72 -1.87 -17.93
C LYS A 102 -11.17 -2.22 -16.55
N GLU A 103 -11.60 -3.34 -15.96
CA GLU A 103 -11.11 -3.81 -14.66
C GLU A 103 -9.64 -4.23 -14.70
N VAL A 104 -9.24 -5.02 -15.70
CA VAL A 104 -7.84 -5.43 -15.88
C VAL A 104 -6.94 -4.20 -16.07
N ARG A 105 -7.37 -3.23 -16.89
CA ARG A 105 -6.61 -1.99 -17.08
C ARG A 105 -6.55 -1.15 -15.81
N ALA A 106 -7.63 -1.06 -15.03
CA ALA A 106 -7.63 -0.36 -13.75
C ALA A 106 -6.66 -1.04 -12.77
N LEU A 107 -6.71 -2.37 -12.67
CA LEU A 107 -5.83 -3.14 -11.79
C LEU A 107 -4.35 -2.97 -12.16
N SER A 108 -4.02 -3.10 -13.45
CA SER A 108 -2.66 -2.87 -13.97
C SER A 108 -2.11 -1.50 -13.56
N LYS A 109 -2.92 -0.44 -13.68
CA LYS A 109 -2.52 0.92 -13.29
C LYS A 109 -2.27 1.07 -11.80
N THR A 110 -3.10 0.47 -10.94
CA THR A 110 -2.94 0.54 -9.49
C THR A 110 -1.73 -0.28 -8.99
N LEU A 111 -1.29 -1.30 -9.73
CA LEU A 111 -0.13 -2.09 -9.35
C LEU A 111 1.21 -1.40 -9.68
N ASN A 112 1.22 -0.53 -10.69
CA ASN A 112 2.45 0.11 -11.18
C ASN A 112 2.72 1.48 -10.53
N ASN A 113 3.78 1.57 -9.72
CA ASN A 113 4.23 2.81 -9.06
C ASN A 113 4.51 3.96 -10.05
N ASP A 114 5.10 3.69 -11.22
CA ASP A 114 5.39 4.73 -12.22
C ASP A 114 4.10 5.33 -12.78
N VAL A 115 3.07 4.48 -12.97
CA VAL A 115 1.76 4.92 -13.43
C VAL A 115 1.09 5.77 -12.37
N ILE A 116 1.09 5.34 -11.10
CA ILE A 116 0.57 6.11 -9.96
C ILE A 116 1.21 7.50 -9.91
N LEU A 117 2.53 7.54 -10.00
CA LEU A 117 3.30 8.78 -9.99
C LEU A 117 2.98 9.69 -11.19
N ASN A 118 2.72 9.12 -12.37
CA ASN A 118 2.42 9.89 -13.57
C ASN A 118 0.98 10.41 -13.61
N ILE A 119 0.01 9.65 -13.09
CA ILE A 119 -1.40 10.10 -13.02
C ILE A 119 -1.66 10.99 -11.80
N GLY A 120 -0.81 10.89 -10.77
CA GLY A 120 -0.85 11.67 -9.54
C GLY A 120 -1.69 11.04 -8.43
N PHE A 121 -1.35 11.40 -7.19
CA PHE A 121 -1.94 10.89 -5.95
C PHE A 121 -3.47 10.87 -5.91
N GLU A 122 -4.13 12.03 -6.02
CA GLU A 122 -5.59 12.14 -5.91
C GLU A 122 -6.29 11.31 -6.99
N LYS A 123 -5.78 11.37 -8.23
CA LYS A 123 -6.37 10.61 -9.34
C LYS A 123 -6.19 9.11 -9.14
N SER A 124 -5.07 8.68 -8.57
CA SER A 124 -4.83 7.28 -8.21
C SER A 124 -5.84 6.80 -7.17
N ILE A 125 -6.12 7.61 -6.13
CA ILE A 125 -7.15 7.30 -5.13
C ILE A 125 -8.53 7.23 -5.77
N THR A 126 -8.90 8.22 -6.60
CA THR A 126 -10.19 8.20 -7.31
C THR A 126 -10.36 6.95 -8.16
N ASN A 127 -9.32 6.55 -8.91
CA ASN A 127 -9.37 5.34 -9.74
C ASN A 127 -9.57 4.08 -8.88
N GLU A 128 -8.98 4.04 -7.69
CA GLU A 128 -9.13 2.93 -6.76
C GLU A 128 -10.55 2.86 -6.19
N LEU A 129 -11.09 3.98 -5.72
CA LEU A 129 -12.48 4.09 -5.24
C LEU A 129 -13.48 3.72 -6.35
N ASP A 130 -13.24 4.17 -7.58
CA ASP A 130 -14.07 3.81 -8.73
C ASP A 130 -14.02 2.30 -9.03
N ARG A 131 -12.86 1.64 -8.81
CA ARG A 131 -12.76 0.18 -8.91
C ARG A 131 -13.61 -0.50 -7.84
N LEU A 132 -13.58 -0.02 -6.61
CA LEU A 132 -14.38 -0.58 -5.51
C LEU A 132 -15.89 -0.43 -5.73
N ARG A 133 -16.32 0.73 -6.25
CA ARG A 133 -17.73 0.97 -6.63
C ARG A 133 -18.24 -0.03 -7.66
N ARG A 134 -17.39 -0.49 -8.58
CA ARG A 134 -17.75 -1.53 -9.55
C ARG A 134 -17.88 -2.92 -8.92
N MET A 135 -17.13 -3.19 -7.85
CA MET A 135 -17.04 -4.55 -7.30
C MET A 135 -18.12 -4.91 -6.27
N LYS A 136 -18.64 -3.96 -5.47
CA LYS A 136 -19.79 -4.16 -4.52
C LYS A 136 -20.10 -3.00 -3.56
N PHE A 137 -19.31 -1.93 -3.52
CA PHE A 137 -19.54 -0.82 -2.58
C PHE A 137 -20.68 0.10 -3.03
N THR A 138 -21.56 0.46 -2.10
CA THR A 138 -22.69 1.38 -2.34
C THR A 138 -22.20 2.81 -2.52
N SER A 139 -21.24 3.25 -1.70
CA SER A 139 -20.57 4.54 -1.85
C SER A 139 -19.07 4.43 -1.55
N ALA A 140 -18.25 5.11 -2.35
CA ALA A 140 -16.82 5.27 -2.10
C ALA A 140 -16.40 6.65 -2.63
N GLU A 141 -16.15 7.59 -1.72
CA GLU A 141 -15.98 9.01 -2.04
C GLU A 141 -14.63 9.58 -1.60
N LEU A 142 -14.13 10.53 -2.41
CA LEU A 142 -12.94 11.32 -2.11
C LEU A 142 -13.36 12.78 -1.93
N LYS A 143 -12.99 13.36 -0.79
CA LYS A 143 -13.16 14.78 -0.49
C LYS A 143 -11.82 15.47 -0.32
N THR A 144 -11.57 16.52 -1.10
CA THR A 144 -10.39 17.36 -0.96
C THR A 144 -10.77 18.69 -0.31
N ILE A 145 -10.03 19.08 0.75
CA ILE A 145 -10.21 20.32 1.51
C ILE A 145 -8.89 21.09 1.45
N GLY A 146 -8.96 22.39 1.20
CA GLY A 146 -7.78 23.25 1.05
C GLY A 146 -7.21 23.24 -0.36
N ASN A 147 -6.10 23.95 -0.54
CA ASN A 147 -5.40 24.01 -1.82
C ASN A 147 -4.42 22.84 -1.92
N LYS A 148 -4.50 22.08 -3.00
CA LYS A 148 -3.59 20.97 -3.28
C LYS A 148 -2.13 21.45 -3.21
N VAL A 149 -1.30 20.69 -2.50
CA VAL A 149 0.16 20.83 -2.48
C VAL A 149 0.76 19.49 -2.86
N ASP A 150 1.69 19.48 -3.81
CA ASP A 150 2.36 18.26 -4.23
C ASP A 150 3.36 17.77 -3.16
N PHE A 151 3.59 16.46 -3.13
CA PHE A 151 4.58 15.87 -2.23
C PHE A 151 5.98 16.34 -2.61
N LYS A 152 6.79 16.71 -1.59
CA LYS A 152 8.20 17.08 -1.81
C LYS A 152 9.05 15.91 -2.32
N ASP A 153 8.70 14.70 -1.91
CA ASP A 153 9.34 13.46 -2.33
C ASP A 153 8.29 12.51 -2.89
N ARG A 154 8.51 12.05 -4.13
CA ARG A 154 7.64 11.09 -4.82
C ARG A 154 7.58 9.73 -4.11
N LYS A 155 8.61 9.37 -3.34
CA LYS A 155 8.57 8.17 -2.49
C LYS A 155 7.49 8.26 -1.43
N HIS A 156 7.32 9.43 -0.80
CA HIS A 156 6.25 9.63 0.17
C HIS A 156 4.86 9.53 -0.46
N GLU A 157 4.69 10.05 -1.68
CA GLU A 157 3.45 9.92 -2.45
C GLU A 157 3.06 8.45 -2.65
N ILE A 158 4.02 7.61 -3.09
CA ILE A 158 3.80 6.17 -3.25
C ILE A 158 3.48 5.51 -1.92
N ILE A 159 4.27 5.73 -0.87
CA ILE A 159 4.09 5.08 0.43
C ILE A 159 2.70 5.38 0.98
N VAL A 160 2.29 6.66 0.97
CA VAL A 160 0.97 7.08 1.45
C VAL A 160 -0.14 6.46 0.60
N PHE A 161 0.04 6.38 -0.72
CA PHE A 161 -0.91 5.71 -1.59
C PHE A 161 -1.03 4.22 -1.27
N ARG A 162 0.08 3.51 -1.01
CA ARG A 162 0.08 2.09 -0.63
C ARG A 162 -0.60 1.85 0.71
N ILE A 163 -0.43 2.75 1.68
CA ILE A 163 -1.16 2.69 2.97
C ILE A 163 -2.67 2.79 2.72
N LEU A 164 -3.11 3.76 1.92
CA LEU A 164 -4.52 3.91 1.56
C LEU A 164 -5.04 2.69 0.79
N GLN A 165 -4.25 2.16 -0.13
CA GLN A 165 -4.62 0.97 -0.90
C GLN A 165 -4.81 -0.25 0.02
N GLU A 166 -3.93 -0.45 0.99
CA GLU A 166 -4.04 -1.54 1.95
C GLU A 166 -5.27 -1.37 2.84
N PHE A 167 -5.53 -0.16 3.33
CA PHE A 167 -6.79 0.17 4.03
C PHE A 167 -8.01 -0.22 3.19
N LEU A 168 -8.07 0.23 1.93
CA LEU A 168 -9.15 -0.08 1.00
C LEU A 168 -9.31 -1.59 0.75
N SER A 169 -8.20 -2.32 0.61
CA SER A 169 -8.20 -3.78 0.50
C SER A 169 -8.77 -4.44 1.76
N ASN A 170 -8.41 -3.95 2.94
CA ASN A 170 -8.88 -4.49 4.20
C ASN A 170 -10.37 -4.23 4.43
N SER A 171 -10.89 -3.06 4.06
CA SER A 171 -12.33 -2.79 4.10
C SER A 171 -13.10 -3.78 3.20
N VAL A 172 -12.59 -4.09 2.01
CA VAL A 172 -13.20 -5.08 1.09
C VAL A 172 -13.19 -6.49 1.66
N LYS A 173 -12.06 -6.91 2.25
CA LYS A 173 -11.87 -8.30 2.71
C LYS A 173 -12.54 -8.60 4.04
N TYR A 174 -12.58 -7.62 4.94
CA TYR A 174 -12.85 -7.89 6.35
C TYR A 174 -13.97 -7.06 6.96
N SER A 175 -14.27 -5.85 6.48
CA SER A 175 -15.14 -4.94 7.23
C SER A 175 -16.63 -5.11 6.95
N GLU A 176 -17.02 -5.77 5.86
CA GLU A 176 -18.42 -5.82 5.37
C GLU A 176 -19.03 -4.41 5.17
N ALA A 177 -18.19 -3.38 5.03
CA ALA A 177 -18.59 -2.00 4.81
C ALA A 177 -19.36 -1.84 3.50
N LYS A 178 -20.27 -0.88 3.49
CA LYS A 178 -21.03 -0.44 2.31
C LYS A 178 -20.61 0.94 1.84
N ASN A 179 -20.07 1.75 2.74
CA ASN A 179 -19.67 3.13 2.50
C ASN A 179 -18.22 3.35 2.93
N LEU A 180 -17.48 4.05 2.09
CA LEU A 180 -16.09 4.41 2.36
C LEU A 180 -15.84 5.87 2.01
N ASN A 181 -15.17 6.59 2.91
CA ASN A 181 -14.87 8.00 2.74
C ASN A 181 -13.38 8.26 2.97
N ILE A 182 -12.72 8.86 1.98
CA ILE A 182 -11.37 9.39 2.11
C ILE A 182 -11.43 10.92 2.07
N THR A 183 -10.84 11.57 3.06
CA THR A 183 -10.69 13.02 3.11
C THR A 183 -9.22 13.40 3.06
N LEU A 184 -8.85 14.26 2.12
CA LEU A 184 -7.54 14.89 1.99
C LEU A 184 -7.67 16.34 2.44
N ASN A 185 -7.11 16.67 3.59
CA ASN A 185 -7.14 18.03 4.13
C ASN A 185 -5.75 18.66 4.04
N TYR A 186 -5.56 19.47 3.00
CA TYR A 186 -4.33 20.22 2.76
C TYR A 186 -4.27 21.44 3.66
N GLN A 187 -3.29 21.43 4.57
CA GLN A 187 -2.97 22.55 5.46
C GLN A 187 -1.62 23.15 5.03
N PRO A 188 -1.27 24.37 5.50
CA PRO A 188 -0.06 25.06 5.04
C PRO A 188 1.24 24.26 5.15
N ASN A 189 1.38 23.42 6.18
CA ASN A 189 2.61 22.68 6.46
C ASN A 189 2.47 21.16 6.43
N GLN A 190 1.26 20.65 6.20
CA GLN A 190 0.99 19.20 6.27
C GLN A 190 -0.29 18.83 5.51
N ILE A 191 -0.41 17.56 5.17
CA ILE A 191 -1.67 16.97 4.71
C ILE A 191 -2.21 16.07 5.81
N ILE A 192 -3.47 16.26 6.19
CA ILE A 192 -4.19 15.33 7.07
C ILE A 192 -5.05 14.44 6.19
N ILE A 193 -4.83 13.14 6.28
CA ILE A 193 -5.55 12.13 5.51
C ILE A 193 -6.41 11.33 6.49
N SER A 194 -7.71 11.27 6.23
CA SER A 194 -8.66 10.46 6.99
C SER A 194 -9.34 9.48 6.07
N ALA A 195 -9.27 8.19 6.39
CA ALA A 195 -9.93 7.13 5.64
C ALA A 195 -10.82 6.35 6.60
N ASN A 196 -12.13 6.36 6.34
CA ASN A 196 -13.14 5.78 7.21
C ASN A 196 -14.02 4.83 6.39
N ASP A 197 -14.31 3.65 6.92
CA ASP A 197 -15.36 2.76 6.43
C ASP A 197 -16.41 2.53 7.52
N ASP A 198 -17.62 2.12 7.12
CA ASP A 198 -18.76 1.87 8.01
C ASP A 198 -18.94 0.39 8.37
N GLY A 199 -17.84 -0.38 8.32
CA GLY A 199 -17.86 -1.81 8.58
C GLY A 199 -17.86 -2.18 10.06
N LYS A 200 -17.80 -3.48 10.34
CA LYS A 200 -17.85 -4.07 11.69
C LYS A 200 -16.61 -3.79 12.57
N GLY A 201 -15.57 -3.19 12.02
CA GLY A 201 -14.30 -2.96 12.72
C GLY A 201 -13.55 -4.26 13.07
N PHE A 202 -12.70 -4.19 14.07
CA PHE A 202 -11.94 -5.32 14.62
C PHE A 202 -12.07 -5.36 16.14
N ASP A 203 -11.93 -6.55 16.73
CA ASP A 203 -12.00 -6.74 18.18
C ASP A 203 -10.73 -6.21 18.85
N THR A 204 -10.88 -5.16 19.66
CA THR A 204 -9.78 -4.50 20.36
C THR A 204 -9.12 -5.37 21.41
N ASP A 205 -9.80 -6.40 21.91
CA ASP A 205 -9.30 -7.29 22.96
C ASP A 205 -8.36 -8.37 22.41
N THR A 206 -8.37 -8.59 21.09
CA THR A 206 -7.49 -9.53 20.37
C THR A 206 -6.25 -8.89 19.76
N ILE A 207 -6.06 -7.58 19.93
CA ILE A 207 -4.90 -6.87 19.38
C ILE A 207 -3.70 -7.10 20.28
N GLU A 208 -2.78 -7.98 19.87
CA GLU A 208 -1.40 -7.89 20.34
C GLU A 208 -0.87 -6.50 19.96
N LYS A 209 -0.42 -5.72 20.95
CA LYS A 209 0.28 -4.46 20.73
C LYS A 209 1.55 -4.74 19.93
N VAL A 210 1.48 -4.62 18.60
CA VAL A 210 2.64 -4.74 17.71
C VAL A 210 3.38 -3.40 17.55
N LEU A 211 2.90 -2.31 18.16
CA LEU A 211 3.58 -1.01 18.12
C LEU A 211 3.99 -0.53 19.52
N ASP A 212 5.11 -1.04 20.00
CA ASP A 212 6.04 -0.27 20.82
C ASP A 212 7.24 0.07 19.92
N LEU A 213 7.14 1.20 19.20
CA LEU A 213 8.25 1.87 18.51
C LEU A 213 8.97 2.83 19.47
#